data_AF-A0A2S5JHY2-F1
#
_entry.id   AF-A0A2S5JHY2-F1
#
_cell.length_a   1.000
_cell.length_b   1.000
_cell.length_c   1.000
_cell.angle_alpha   90.00
_cell.angle_beta   90.00
_cell.angle_gamma   90.00
#
_symmetry.space_group_name_H-M   'P 1'
#
loop_
_entity.id
_entity.type
_entity.pdbx_description
1 polymer ?
#
loop_
_entity_poly.entity_id
_entity_poly.type
_entity_poly.pdbx_seq_one_letter_code
_entity_poly.pdbx_strand_id
1 'polypeptide(L)'
;MKMIASLLRLGWRGMRAILRLLRNGAAMLVLVAMVALNVASLTLDPVNAAFSDIIHGATGLSTVQSRSRAQIAGLEAGLNAAQARVTALEDDLTRSRADLAAQRDLNRTLLRNMQILEGRIAELERSGHEVDFRGRKVPLKAAVTDVAQAVTARTARAASVNFSAMFAEAVPLYGVGAIVAATTVEMAAACATMQDMHDLEVALTGVQPRTDAMNRICGMRLPLSDETWRAGRANGGAIEDGTSTTSTEK
;
A
#
# COMPACT_ATOMS: atom_id res chain seq x y z
N MET A 1 -87.40 57.83 -42.82
CA MET A 1 -86.16 57.05 -43.06
C MET A 1 -84.87 57.64 -42.44
N LYS A 2 -84.67 58.97 -42.38
CA LYS A 2 -83.42 59.55 -41.85
C LYS A 2 -83.14 59.31 -40.34
N MET A 3 -84.18 59.17 -39.51
CA MET A 3 -84.03 58.91 -38.06
C MET A 3 -83.52 57.51 -37.71
N ILE A 4 -83.88 56.48 -38.48
CA ILE A 4 -83.45 55.10 -38.20
C ILE A 4 -81.94 54.95 -38.49
N ALA A 5 -81.46 55.63 -39.54
CA ALA A 5 -80.05 55.63 -39.91
C ALA A 5 -79.14 56.41 -38.94
N SER A 6 -79.66 57.34 -38.12
CA SER A 6 -78.87 58.03 -37.10
C SER A 6 -78.75 57.20 -35.82
N LEU A 7 -79.80 56.50 -35.41
CA LEU A 7 -79.79 55.60 -34.25
C LEU A 7 -78.85 54.39 -34.46
N LEU A 8 -78.85 53.78 -35.66
CA LEU A 8 -77.92 52.69 -35.97
C LEU A 8 -76.46 53.15 -35.97
N ARG A 9 -76.18 54.37 -36.46
CA ARG A 9 -74.82 54.94 -36.49
C ARG A 9 -74.30 55.27 -35.10
N LEU A 10 -75.18 55.64 -34.16
CA LEU A 10 -74.79 55.92 -32.77
C LEU A 10 -74.49 54.61 -32.02
N GLY A 11 -75.33 53.57 -32.18
CA GLY A 11 -75.08 52.24 -31.62
C GLY A 11 -73.80 51.59 -32.16
N TRP A 12 -73.52 51.74 -33.47
CA TRP A 12 -72.30 51.20 -34.08
C TRP A 12 -71.03 51.92 -33.61
N ARG A 13 -71.11 53.21 -33.27
CA ARG A 13 -69.98 53.96 -32.67
C ARG A 13 -69.71 53.51 -31.23
N GLY A 14 -70.75 53.28 -30.44
CA GLY A 14 -70.62 52.73 -29.07
C GLY A 14 -70.02 51.33 -29.06
N MET A 15 -70.48 50.44 -29.93
CA MET A 15 -69.96 49.08 -30.03
C MET A 15 -68.48 49.03 -30.46
N ARG A 16 -68.07 49.87 -31.42
CA ARG A 16 -66.65 49.98 -31.79
C ARG A 16 -65.78 50.53 -30.66
N ALA A 17 -66.29 51.45 -29.83
CA ALA A 17 -65.55 51.98 -28.70
C ALA A 17 -65.32 50.90 -27.62
N ILE A 18 -66.35 50.12 -27.29
CA ILE A 18 -66.27 49.00 -26.34
C ILE A 18 -65.31 47.92 -26.85
N LEU A 19 -65.38 47.54 -28.13
CA LEU A 19 -64.44 46.57 -28.71
C LEU A 19 -62.98 47.06 -28.68
N ARG A 20 -62.73 48.35 -28.88
CA ARG A 20 -61.37 48.92 -28.79
C ARG A 20 -60.85 48.91 -27.36
N LEU A 21 -61.70 49.24 -26.39
CA LEU A 21 -61.34 49.18 -24.96
C LEU A 21 -61.00 47.75 -24.53
N LEU A 22 -61.82 46.77 -24.93
CA LEU A 22 -61.53 45.35 -24.67
C LEU A 22 -60.23 44.89 -25.34
N ARG A 23 -60.02 45.25 -26.61
CA ARG A 23 -58.80 44.87 -27.34
C ARG A 23 -57.55 45.49 -26.72
N ASN A 24 -57.60 46.77 -26.36
CA ASN A 24 -56.47 47.46 -25.76
C ASN A 24 -56.20 46.95 -24.34
N GLY A 25 -57.24 46.64 -23.56
CA GLY A 25 -57.10 46.00 -22.26
C GLY A 25 -56.43 44.63 -22.35
N ALA A 26 -56.88 43.78 -23.29
CA ALA A 26 -56.27 42.48 -23.53
C ALA A 26 -54.80 42.59 -23.95
N ALA A 27 -54.47 43.52 -24.86
CA ALA A 27 -53.09 43.74 -25.29
C ALA A 27 -52.18 44.19 -24.15
N MET A 28 -52.68 45.06 -23.26
CA MET A 28 -51.93 45.55 -22.10
C MET A 28 -51.68 44.42 -21.09
N LEU A 29 -52.68 43.56 -20.86
CA LEU A 29 -52.57 42.41 -19.96
C LEU A 29 -51.56 41.38 -20.49
N VAL A 30 -51.55 41.10 -21.79
CA VAL A 30 -50.55 40.23 -22.43
C VAL A 30 -49.14 40.81 -22.27
N LEU A 31 -48.98 42.12 -22.46
CA LEU A 31 -47.67 42.78 -22.33
C LEU A 31 -47.15 42.72 -20.89
N VAL A 32 -48.01 43.00 -19.90
CA VAL A 32 -47.68 42.87 -18.48
C VAL A 32 -47.33 41.43 -18.14
N ALA A 33 -48.08 40.45 -18.63
CA ALA A 33 -47.77 39.04 -18.42
C ALA A 33 -46.41 38.65 -19.02
N MET A 34 -46.07 39.16 -20.21
CA MET A 34 -44.78 38.87 -20.85
C MET A 34 -43.60 39.50 -20.10
N VAL A 35 -43.76 40.71 -19.57
CA VAL A 35 -42.74 41.37 -18.74
C VAL A 35 -42.59 40.65 -17.40
N ALA A 36 -43.71 40.33 -16.73
CA ALA A 36 -43.70 39.59 -15.47
C ALA A 36 -43.02 38.21 -15.63
N LEU A 37 -43.26 37.53 -16.75
CA LEU A 37 -42.63 36.25 -17.06
C LEU A 37 -41.12 36.38 -17.32
N ASN A 38 -40.68 37.45 -17.99
CA ASN A 38 -39.25 37.75 -18.17
C ASN A 38 -38.56 38.04 -16.83
N VAL A 39 -39.18 38.84 -15.95
CA VAL A 39 -38.63 39.16 -14.63
C VAL A 39 -38.58 37.91 -13.74
N ALA A 40 -39.61 37.06 -13.79
CA ALA A 40 -39.62 35.79 -13.07
C ALA A 40 -38.53 34.81 -13.58
N SER A 41 -38.27 34.76 -14.89
CA SER A 41 -37.21 33.92 -15.48
C SER A 41 -35.79 34.38 -15.09
N LEU A 42 -35.61 35.65 -14.77
CA LEU A 42 -34.33 36.20 -14.29
C LEU A 42 -34.10 36.05 -12.78
N THR A 43 -35.17 35.87 -11.99
CA THR A 43 -35.10 35.90 -10.52
C THR A 43 -35.33 34.55 -9.85
N LEU A 44 -35.88 33.57 -10.58
CA LEU A 44 -36.17 32.24 -10.06
C LEU A 44 -35.41 31.19 -10.86
N ASP A 45 -34.29 30.71 -10.31
CA ASP A 45 -33.61 29.46 -10.72
C ASP A 45 -34.56 28.27 -11.00
N PRO A 46 -35.69 28.08 -10.28
CA PRO A 46 -36.62 26.99 -10.60
C PRO A 46 -37.44 27.20 -11.88
N VAL A 47 -37.66 28.43 -12.36
CA VAL A 47 -38.46 28.69 -13.58
C VAL A 47 -37.70 28.30 -14.85
N ASN A 48 -36.37 28.51 -14.88
CA ASN A 48 -35.54 28.05 -15.99
C ASN A 48 -35.37 26.52 -16.01
N ALA A 49 -35.48 25.86 -14.85
CA ALA A 49 -35.54 24.39 -14.77
C ALA A 49 -36.86 23.86 -15.36
N ALA A 50 -37.99 24.48 -15.02
CA ALA A 50 -39.31 24.06 -15.50
C ALA A 50 -39.50 24.25 -17.03
N PHE A 51 -38.93 25.31 -17.62
CA PHE A 51 -38.97 25.50 -19.08
C PHE A 51 -38.04 24.54 -19.84
N SER A 52 -36.93 24.09 -19.22
CA SER A 52 -36.00 23.16 -19.86
C SER A 52 -36.53 21.72 -19.88
N ASP A 53 -37.26 21.29 -18.85
CA ASP A 53 -37.84 19.93 -18.80
C ASP A 53 -38.90 19.68 -19.89
N ILE A 54 -39.60 20.73 -20.33
CA ILE A 54 -40.58 20.64 -21.43
C ILE A 54 -39.88 20.49 -22.79
N ILE A 55 -38.68 21.03 -22.97
CA ILE A 55 -37.92 20.93 -24.23
C ILE A 55 -37.15 19.60 -24.32
N HIS A 56 -36.65 19.09 -23.18
CA HIS A 56 -35.99 17.79 -23.08
C HIS A 56 -36.94 16.62 -23.41
N GLY A 57 -38.22 16.70 -23.01
CA GLY A 57 -39.22 15.67 -23.29
C GLY A 57 -39.64 15.55 -24.76
N ALA A 58 -39.42 16.58 -25.59
CA ALA A 58 -39.91 16.63 -26.97
C ALA A 58 -38.82 16.60 -28.06
N THR A 59 -37.58 16.99 -27.76
CA THR A 59 -36.55 17.21 -28.82
C THR A 59 -35.19 16.56 -28.60
N GLY A 60 -34.90 16.03 -27.40
CA GLY A 60 -33.62 15.35 -27.11
C GLY A 60 -32.36 16.23 -27.22
N LEU A 61 -32.49 17.54 -27.46
CA LEU A 61 -31.36 18.46 -27.62
C LEU A 61 -30.86 18.95 -26.26
N SER A 62 -29.58 18.70 -25.96
CA SER A 62 -28.92 19.19 -24.74
C SER A 62 -28.72 20.70 -24.81
N THR A 63 -29.41 21.46 -23.95
CA THR A 63 -29.31 22.93 -23.89
C THR A 63 -27.98 23.37 -23.25
N VAL A 64 -27.48 24.56 -23.61
CA VAL A 64 -26.26 25.17 -23.02
C VAL A 64 -26.33 25.23 -21.49
N GLN A 65 -27.54 25.36 -20.92
CA GLN A 65 -27.77 25.36 -19.49
C GLN A 65 -27.50 24.00 -18.82
N SER A 66 -27.92 22.90 -19.46
CA SER A 66 -27.58 21.54 -18.97
C SER A 66 -26.07 21.29 -18.97
N ARG A 67 -25.36 21.76 -20.00
CA ARG A 67 -23.90 21.65 -20.11
C ARG A 67 -23.16 22.51 -19.08
N SER A 68 -23.67 23.70 -18.76
CA SER A 68 -23.12 24.57 -17.72
C SER A 68 -23.29 23.96 -16.32
N ARG A 69 -24.48 23.43 -16.00
CA ARG A 69 -24.73 22.72 -14.72
C ARG A 69 -23.84 21.48 -14.56
N ALA A 70 -23.66 20.71 -15.63
CA ALA A 70 -22.77 19.54 -15.61
C ALA A 70 -21.30 19.92 -15.37
N GLN A 71 -20.82 21.04 -15.95
CA GLN A 71 -19.46 21.54 -15.69
C GLN A 71 -19.26 21.99 -14.24
N ILE A 72 -20.22 22.73 -13.67
CA ILE A 72 -20.16 23.17 -12.26
C ILE A 72 -20.15 21.96 -11.33
N ALA A 73 -21.04 20.99 -11.54
CA ALA A 73 -21.07 19.75 -10.75
C ALA A 73 -19.75 18.95 -10.89
N GLY A 74 -19.15 18.93 -12.08
CA GLY A 74 -17.85 18.30 -12.31
C GLY A 74 -16.69 19.00 -11.59
N LEU A 75 -16.70 20.34 -11.56
CA LEU A 75 -15.72 21.14 -10.82
C LEU A 75 -15.86 20.96 -9.31
N GLU A 76 -17.08 20.97 -8.77
CA GLU A 76 -17.34 20.68 -7.36
C GLU A 76 -16.90 19.27 -6.97
N ALA A 77 -17.20 18.27 -7.80
CA ALA A 77 -16.72 16.91 -7.58
C ALA A 77 -15.18 16.83 -7.61
N GLY A 78 -14.54 17.54 -8.54
CA GLY A 78 -13.08 17.64 -8.64
C GLY A 78 -12.44 18.31 -7.43
N LEU A 79 -13.05 19.39 -6.92
CA LEU A 79 -12.57 20.09 -5.72
C LEU A 79 -12.71 19.20 -4.48
N ASN A 80 -13.84 18.51 -4.32
CA ASN A 80 -14.05 17.57 -3.22
C ASN A 80 -13.06 16.41 -3.27
N ALA A 81 -12.78 15.87 -4.46
CA ALA A 81 -11.77 14.83 -4.65
C ALA A 81 -10.36 15.35 -4.36
N ALA A 82 -10.03 16.58 -4.77
CA ALA A 82 -8.74 17.22 -4.46
C ALA A 82 -8.57 17.45 -2.96
N GLN A 83 -9.61 17.92 -2.27
CA GLN A 83 -9.61 18.12 -0.82
C GLN A 83 -9.42 16.80 -0.08
N ALA A 84 -10.13 15.73 -0.49
CA ALA A 84 -9.96 14.40 0.10
C ALA A 84 -8.54 13.84 -0.11
N ARG A 85 -7.90 14.15 -1.24
CA ARG A 85 -6.50 13.79 -1.47
C ARG A 85 -5.56 14.57 -0.55
N VAL A 86 -5.77 15.88 -0.37
CA VAL A 86 -4.95 16.68 0.54
C VAL A 86 -5.02 16.13 1.96
N THR A 87 -6.21 15.81 2.46
CA THR A 87 -6.36 15.21 3.80
C THR A 87 -5.68 13.85 3.90
N ALA A 88 -5.78 13.01 2.87
CA ALA A 88 -5.09 11.72 2.85
C ALA A 88 -3.56 11.88 2.83
N LEU A 89 -3.03 12.86 2.08
CA LEU A 89 -1.59 13.17 2.08
C LEU A 89 -1.12 13.73 3.43
N GLU A 90 -1.93 14.56 4.09
CA GLU A 90 -1.64 15.05 5.44
C GLU A 90 -1.57 13.89 6.43
N ASP A 91 -2.52 12.96 6.39
CA ASP A 91 -2.51 11.74 7.19
C ASP A 91 -1.24 10.90 6.92
N ASP A 92 -0.89 10.67 5.66
CA ASP A 92 0.32 9.91 5.32
C ASP A 92 1.61 10.62 5.76
N LEU A 93 1.65 11.95 5.71
CA LEU A 93 2.78 12.73 6.21
C LEU A 93 2.90 12.60 7.74
N THR A 94 1.77 12.61 8.47
CA THR A 94 1.79 12.41 9.92
C THR A 94 2.25 11.00 10.30
N ARG A 95 1.78 9.96 9.59
CA ARG A 95 2.26 8.58 9.76
C ARG A 95 3.76 8.46 9.48
N SER A 96 4.20 8.98 8.34
CA SER A 96 5.62 8.96 7.96
C SER A 96 6.51 9.68 8.98
N ARG A 97 6.03 10.79 9.55
CA ARG A 97 6.73 11.51 10.63
C ARG A 97 6.77 10.70 11.93
N ALA A 98 5.69 10.00 12.29
CA ALA A 98 5.64 9.12 13.46
C ALA A 98 6.62 7.95 13.31
N ASP A 99 6.68 7.32 12.12
CA ASP A 99 7.62 6.23 11.82
C ASP A 99 9.06 6.68 11.92
N LEU A 100 9.41 7.85 11.36
CA LEU A 100 10.75 8.42 11.50
C LEU A 100 11.09 8.76 12.96
N ALA A 101 10.12 9.19 13.77
CA ALA A 101 10.33 9.43 15.18
C ALA A 101 10.61 8.11 15.94
N ALA A 102 9.83 7.07 15.66
CA ALA A 102 10.04 5.73 16.21
C ALA A 102 11.40 5.16 15.81
N GLN A 103 11.79 5.29 14.55
CA GLN A 103 13.09 4.82 14.06
C GLN A 103 14.26 5.55 14.72
N ARG A 104 14.13 6.87 14.95
CA ARG A 104 15.12 7.64 15.70
C ARG A 104 15.22 7.20 17.16
N ASP A 105 14.11 6.89 17.80
CA ASP A 105 14.12 6.41 19.19
C ASP A 105 14.74 5.02 19.33
N LEU A 106 14.47 4.14 18.36
CA LEU A 106 15.13 2.83 18.27
C LEU A 106 16.65 3.00 18.11
N ASN A 107 17.10 3.86 17.19
CA ASN A 107 18.52 4.13 17.01
C ASN A 107 19.17 4.70 18.28
N ARG A 108 18.52 5.62 18.98
CA ARG A 108 19.01 6.13 20.27
C ARG A 108 19.14 5.03 21.31
N THR A 109 18.17 4.13 21.37
CA THR A 109 18.20 2.99 22.30
C THR A 109 19.32 2.03 21.97
N LEU A 110 19.54 1.74 20.68
CA LEU A 110 20.64 0.91 20.24
C LEU A 110 22.01 1.51 20.62
N LEU A 111 22.20 2.81 20.40
CA LEU A 111 23.41 3.53 20.80
C LEU A 111 23.62 3.52 22.33
N ARG A 112 22.57 3.70 23.13
CA ARG A 112 22.64 3.57 24.59
C ARG A 112 23.07 2.17 25.01
N ASN A 113 22.48 1.14 24.41
CA ASN A 113 22.82 -0.26 24.69
C ASN A 113 24.27 -0.56 24.33
N MET A 114 24.77 -0.02 23.21
CA MET A 114 26.20 -0.14 22.85
C MET A 114 27.10 0.49 23.91
N GLN A 115 26.81 1.71 24.37
CA GLN A 115 27.60 2.36 25.43
C GLN A 115 27.59 1.57 26.75
N ILE A 116 26.43 1.03 27.13
CA ILE A 116 26.31 0.19 28.32
C ILE A 116 27.14 -1.09 28.17
N LEU A 117 27.07 -1.75 27.01
CA LEU A 117 27.87 -2.94 26.72
C LEU A 117 29.37 -2.63 26.78
N GLU A 118 29.81 -1.52 26.18
CA GLU A 118 31.20 -1.07 26.23
C GLU A 118 31.67 -0.82 27.67
N GLY A 119 30.85 -0.17 28.49
CA GLY A 119 31.13 0.05 29.91
C GLY A 119 31.27 -1.27 30.69
N ARG A 120 30.38 -2.24 30.44
CA ARG A 120 30.47 -3.58 31.04
C ARG A 120 31.71 -4.34 30.58
N ILE A 121 32.05 -4.24 29.29
CA ILE A 121 33.28 -4.85 28.75
C ILE A 121 34.51 -4.25 29.44
N ALA A 122 34.58 -2.93 29.58
CA ALA A 122 35.69 -2.25 30.28
C ALA A 122 35.79 -2.66 31.76
N GLU A 123 34.66 -2.93 32.40
CA GLU A 123 34.65 -3.47 33.77
C GLU A 123 35.16 -4.91 33.83
N LEU A 124 34.73 -5.77 32.91
CA LEU A 124 35.30 -7.11 32.77
C LEU A 124 36.80 -7.08 32.48
N GLU A 125 37.29 -6.12 31.69
CA GLU A 125 38.72 -5.94 31.43
C GLU A 125 39.51 -5.67 32.70
N ARG A 126 38.99 -4.80 33.60
CA ARG A 126 39.65 -4.51 34.87
C ARG A 126 39.65 -5.70 35.82
N SER A 127 38.64 -6.55 35.76
CA SER A 127 38.52 -7.72 36.63
C SER A 127 39.57 -8.81 36.35
N GLY A 128 40.22 -8.79 35.18
CA GLY A 128 41.29 -9.74 34.82
C GLY A 128 40.85 -11.21 34.84
N HIS A 129 39.55 -11.48 34.71
CA HIS A 129 39.01 -12.83 34.85
C HIS A 129 39.48 -13.72 33.69
N GLU A 130 40.28 -14.73 34.02
CA GLU A 130 40.77 -15.74 33.06
C GLU A 130 39.87 -16.97 33.06
N VAL A 131 39.65 -17.52 31.88
CA VAL A 131 38.91 -18.77 31.65
C VAL A 131 39.79 -19.75 30.87
N ASP A 132 39.58 -21.05 31.08
CA ASP A 132 40.18 -22.07 30.23
C ASP A 132 39.34 -22.21 28.95
N PHE A 133 39.84 -21.68 27.85
CA PHE A 133 39.19 -21.71 26.55
C PHE A 133 40.08 -22.46 25.56
N ARG A 134 39.57 -23.59 25.05
CA ARG A 134 40.28 -24.47 24.10
C ARG A 134 41.63 -24.97 24.61
N GLY A 135 41.70 -25.29 25.91
CA GLY A 135 42.91 -25.82 26.56
C GLY A 135 43.98 -24.77 26.82
N ARG A 136 43.63 -23.48 26.77
CA ARG A 136 44.53 -22.36 27.08
C ARG A 136 43.83 -21.41 28.04
N LYS A 137 44.56 -20.94 29.04
CA LYS A 137 44.11 -19.82 29.88
C LYS A 137 44.18 -18.53 29.09
N VAL A 138 43.04 -17.89 28.91
CA VAL A 138 42.90 -16.61 28.22
C VAL A 138 41.95 -15.72 29.02
N PRO A 139 42.08 -14.38 28.93
CA PRO A 139 41.11 -13.48 29.53
C PRO A 139 39.74 -13.71 28.88
N LEU A 140 38.67 -13.67 29.68
CA LEU A 140 37.31 -13.92 29.22
C LEU A 140 36.93 -13.07 28.00
N LYS A 141 37.35 -11.80 27.97
CA LYS A 141 37.15 -10.92 26.82
C LYS A 141 37.77 -11.48 25.54
N ALA A 142 38.98 -12.04 25.61
CA ALA A 142 39.65 -12.60 24.44
C ALA A 142 38.91 -13.85 23.93
N ALA A 143 38.43 -14.73 24.83
CA ALA A 143 37.61 -15.87 24.44
C ALA A 143 36.31 -15.43 23.74
N VAL A 144 35.57 -14.47 24.32
CA VAL A 144 34.34 -13.93 23.72
C VAL A 144 34.62 -13.24 22.38
N THR A 145 35.72 -12.47 22.29
CA THR A 145 36.10 -11.74 21.06
C THR A 145 36.52 -12.71 19.95
N ASP A 146 37.27 -13.76 20.26
CA ASP A 146 37.67 -14.82 19.32
C ASP A 146 36.44 -15.47 18.69
N VAL A 147 35.48 -15.87 19.54
CA VAL A 147 34.22 -16.47 19.10
C VAL A 147 33.39 -15.49 18.28
N ALA A 148 33.24 -14.24 18.74
CA ALA A 148 32.48 -13.22 18.01
C ALA A 148 33.08 -12.93 16.63
N GLN A 149 34.40 -12.84 16.52
CA GLN A 149 35.10 -12.65 15.24
C GLN A 149 34.93 -13.86 14.32
N ALA A 150 35.07 -15.08 14.84
CA ALA A 150 34.87 -16.30 14.07
C ALA A 150 33.44 -16.40 13.52
N VAL A 151 32.43 -16.14 14.35
CA VAL A 151 31.02 -16.09 13.94
C VAL A 151 30.81 -14.99 12.89
N THR A 152 31.33 -13.78 13.11
CA THR A 152 31.19 -12.67 12.15
C THR A 152 31.79 -13.00 10.78
N ALA A 153 32.99 -13.56 10.75
CA ALA A 153 33.66 -13.96 9.52
C ALA A 153 32.88 -15.06 8.77
N ARG A 154 32.32 -16.04 9.49
CA ARG A 154 31.48 -17.09 8.90
C ARG A 154 30.15 -16.55 8.37
N THR A 155 29.50 -15.66 9.11
CA THR A 155 28.25 -15.01 8.67
C THR A 155 28.47 -14.17 7.42
N ALA A 156 29.56 -13.39 7.35
CA ALA A 156 29.90 -12.63 6.16
C ALA A 156 30.13 -13.53 4.93
N ARG A 157 30.79 -14.67 5.13
CA ARG A 157 31.00 -15.67 4.07
C ARG A 157 29.71 -16.35 3.65
N ALA A 158 28.83 -16.71 4.58
CA ALA A 158 27.53 -17.28 4.25
C ALA A 158 26.65 -16.28 3.47
N ALA A 159 26.63 -15.02 3.89
CA ALA A 159 25.90 -13.96 3.21
C ALA A 159 26.43 -13.73 1.77
N SER A 160 27.75 -13.74 1.56
CA SER A 160 28.33 -13.60 0.22
C SER A 160 28.01 -14.79 -0.68
N VAL A 161 28.02 -16.01 -0.13
CA VAL A 161 27.63 -17.23 -0.86
C VAL A 161 26.15 -17.18 -1.25
N ASN A 162 25.25 -16.77 -0.35
CA ASN A 162 23.82 -16.62 -0.67
C ASN A 162 23.57 -15.54 -1.72
N PHE A 163 24.22 -14.37 -1.58
CA PHE A 163 24.13 -13.32 -2.59
C PHE A 163 24.61 -13.82 -3.95
N SER A 164 25.69 -14.61 -3.99
CA SER A 164 26.18 -15.22 -5.24
C SER A 164 25.25 -16.31 -5.79
N ALA A 165 24.56 -17.06 -4.92
CA ALA A 165 23.60 -18.08 -5.31
C ALA A 165 22.38 -17.48 -6.02
N MET A 166 21.91 -16.30 -5.60
CA MET A 166 20.82 -15.59 -6.27
C MET A 166 21.11 -15.30 -7.75
N PHE A 167 22.37 -15.00 -8.10
CA PHE A 167 22.77 -14.81 -9.50
C PHE A 167 22.95 -16.14 -10.24
N ALA A 168 23.37 -17.19 -9.54
CA ALA A 168 23.51 -18.52 -10.11
C ALA A 168 22.16 -19.21 -10.38
N GLU A 169 21.11 -18.86 -9.65
CA GLU A 169 19.73 -19.31 -9.89
C GLU A 169 19.15 -18.79 -11.20
N ALA A 170 19.66 -17.66 -11.73
CA ALA A 170 19.25 -17.13 -13.03
C ALA A 170 19.77 -17.96 -14.22
N VAL A 171 20.66 -18.94 -13.99
CA VAL A 171 21.21 -19.81 -15.03
C VAL A 171 20.47 -21.15 -15.03
N PRO A 172 19.71 -21.48 -16.10
CA PRO A 172 19.06 -22.77 -16.24
C PRO A 172 20.09 -23.92 -16.16
N LEU A 173 19.75 -24.99 -15.43
CA LEU A 173 20.55 -26.20 -15.13
C LEU A 173 21.60 -26.12 -14.00
N TYR A 174 22.12 -24.94 -13.65
CA TYR A 174 23.16 -24.81 -12.60
C TYR A 174 22.61 -24.34 -11.24
N GLY A 175 21.40 -23.77 -11.21
CA GLY A 175 20.79 -23.22 -9.99
C GLY A 175 20.69 -24.21 -8.83
N VAL A 176 20.30 -25.47 -9.07
CA VAL A 176 20.18 -26.45 -7.97
C VAL A 176 21.54 -26.82 -7.36
N GLY A 177 22.59 -26.90 -8.19
CA GLY A 177 23.95 -27.10 -7.69
C GLY A 177 24.41 -25.92 -6.82
N ALA A 178 24.05 -24.69 -7.21
CA ALA A 178 24.36 -23.49 -6.44
C ALA A 178 23.62 -23.44 -5.10
N ILE A 179 22.33 -23.80 -5.05
CA ILE A 179 21.54 -23.87 -3.81
C ILE A 179 22.16 -24.90 -2.86
N VAL A 180 22.43 -26.11 -3.34
CA VAL A 180 23.04 -27.14 -2.50
C VAL A 180 24.41 -26.69 -1.98
N ALA A 181 25.25 -26.10 -2.83
CA ALA A 181 26.54 -25.57 -2.40
C ALA A 181 26.37 -24.49 -1.32
N ALA A 182 25.44 -23.54 -1.50
CA ALA A 182 25.14 -22.52 -0.51
C ALA A 182 24.69 -23.13 0.82
N THR A 183 23.73 -24.06 0.78
CA THR A 183 23.23 -24.75 1.98
C THR A 183 24.33 -25.55 2.68
N THR A 184 25.24 -26.22 1.96
CA THR A 184 26.35 -26.94 2.60
C THR A 184 27.31 -26.00 3.34
N VAL A 185 27.58 -24.81 2.77
CA VAL A 185 28.39 -23.78 3.43
C VAL A 185 27.68 -23.25 4.68
N GLU A 186 26.37 -23.02 4.62
CA GLU A 186 25.57 -22.60 5.77
C GLU A 186 25.55 -23.64 6.88
N MET A 187 25.33 -24.92 6.56
CA MET A 187 25.35 -26.00 7.56
C MET A 187 26.72 -26.13 8.22
N ALA A 188 27.81 -26.07 7.44
CA ALA A 188 29.16 -26.10 7.98
C ALA A 188 29.44 -24.90 8.92
N ALA A 189 29.01 -23.70 8.52
CA ALA A 189 29.14 -22.50 9.34
C ALA A 189 28.32 -22.57 10.62
N ALA A 190 27.09 -23.10 10.56
CA ALA A 190 26.22 -23.29 11.71
C ALA A 190 26.83 -24.27 12.71
N CYS A 191 27.39 -25.38 12.23
CA CYS A 191 28.05 -26.37 13.06
C CYS A 191 29.28 -25.82 13.79
N ALA A 192 30.13 -25.08 13.09
CA ALA A 192 31.28 -24.44 13.70
C ALA A 192 30.86 -23.38 14.74
N THR A 193 29.79 -22.62 14.49
CA THR A 193 29.25 -21.66 15.47
C THR A 193 28.71 -22.36 16.71
N MET A 194 28.00 -23.47 16.57
CA MET A 194 27.53 -24.25 17.72
C MET A 194 28.69 -24.81 18.55
N GLN A 195 29.75 -25.29 17.90
CA GLN A 195 30.95 -25.73 18.59
C GLN A 195 31.66 -24.59 19.33
N ASP A 196 31.78 -23.41 18.72
CA ASP A 196 32.38 -22.24 19.39
C ASP A 196 31.56 -21.79 20.62
N MET A 197 30.24 -21.80 20.53
CA MET A 197 29.35 -21.49 21.67
C MET A 197 29.53 -22.51 22.79
N HIS A 198 29.69 -23.79 22.44
CA HIS A 198 29.92 -24.85 23.42
C HIS A 198 31.27 -24.71 24.12
N ASP A 199 32.35 -24.48 23.36
CA ASP A 199 33.68 -24.23 23.91
C ASP A 199 33.63 -23.05 24.90
N LEU A 200 32.88 -21.99 24.56
CA LEU A 200 32.71 -20.81 25.39
C LEU A 200 31.86 -21.08 26.64
N GLU A 201 30.79 -21.86 26.53
CA GLU A 201 29.93 -22.25 27.65
C GLU A 201 30.70 -23.12 28.67
N VAL A 202 31.49 -24.09 28.18
CA VAL A 202 32.36 -24.91 29.01
C VAL A 202 33.41 -24.03 29.71
N ALA A 203 33.99 -23.06 29.01
CA ALA A 203 34.95 -22.12 29.58
C ALA A 203 34.33 -21.22 30.67
N LEU A 204 33.06 -20.83 30.51
CA LEU A 204 32.34 -19.94 31.44
C LEU A 204 31.79 -20.66 32.67
N THR A 205 31.29 -21.87 32.52
CA THR A 205 30.54 -22.58 33.56
C THR A 205 31.34 -23.70 34.22
N GLY A 206 32.40 -24.19 33.56
CA GLY A 206 33.19 -25.34 34.02
C GLY A 206 32.42 -26.68 33.98
N VAL A 207 31.18 -26.68 33.53
CA VAL A 207 30.32 -27.86 33.39
C VAL A 207 30.28 -28.22 31.92
N GLN A 208 30.46 -29.50 31.58
CA GLN A 208 30.20 -29.98 30.22
C GLN A 208 28.69 -30.27 30.06
N PRO A 209 27.93 -29.46 29.30
CA PRO A 209 26.57 -29.85 28.94
C PRO A 209 26.60 -31.05 27.98
N ARG A 210 25.69 -32.00 28.21
CA ARG A 210 25.54 -33.29 27.52
C ARG A 210 25.51 -33.11 25.98
N THR A 211 26.54 -33.62 25.31
CA THR A 211 26.92 -33.34 23.89
C THR A 211 26.13 -34.12 22.84
N ASP A 212 25.13 -34.90 23.24
CA ASP A 212 24.43 -35.83 22.35
C ASP A 212 23.71 -35.12 21.19
N ALA A 213 23.21 -33.88 21.39
CA ALA A 213 22.47 -33.13 20.38
C ALA A 213 23.38 -32.47 19.32
N MET A 214 24.52 -31.92 19.73
CA MET A 214 25.49 -31.28 18.84
C MET A 214 26.06 -32.26 17.82
N ASN A 215 26.39 -33.46 18.31
CA ASN A 215 27.00 -34.52 17.51
C ASN A 215 26.00 -35.14 16.51
N ARG A 216 24.70 -35.13 16.84
CA ARG A 216 23.64 -35.62 15.94
C ARG A 216 23.39 -34.70 14.74
N ILE A 217 23.48 -33.37 14.92
CA ILE A 217 23.16 -32.42 13.84
C ILE A 217 24.37 -32.21 12.91
N CYS A 218 25.58 -32.13 13.48
CA CYS A 218 26.80 -31.85 12.72
C CYS A 218 27.55 -33.09 12.24
N GLY A 219 27.15 -34.27 12.69
CA GLY A 219 27.68 -35.56 12.23
C GLY A 219 26.96 -36.17 11.02
N MET A 220 25.87 -35.57 10.55
CA MET A 220 25.17 -36.03 9.35
C MET A 220 25.86 -35.49 8.09
N ARG A 221 26.41 -36.39 7.25
CA ARG A 221 26.72 -36.04 5.86
C ARG A 221 25.40 -35.84 5.12
N LEU A 222 25.20 -34.67 4.52
CA LEU A 222 24.10 -34.44 3.59
C LEU A 222 24.29 -35.43 2.41
N PRO A 223 23.36 -36.38 2.17
CA PRO A 223 23.53 -37.36 1.12
C PRO A 223 23.30 -36.70 -0.24
N LEU A 224 24.35 -36.16 -0.83
CA LEU A 224 24.40 -35.97 -2.28
C LEU A 224 24.95 -37.25 -2.91
N SER A 225 24.08 -38.24 -3.06
CA SER A 225 24.26 -39.22 -4.13
C SER A 225 23.50 -38.73 -5.36
N ASP A 226 23.99 -39.12 -6.53
CA ASP A 226 23.35 -38.90 -7.84
C ASP A 226 21.90 -39.43 -7.90
N GLU A 227 21.48 -40.22 -6.90
CA GLU A 227 20.12 -40.72 -6.70
C GLU A 227 19.10 -39.63 -6.34
N THR A 228 19.46 -38.63 -5.52
CA THR A 228 18.53 -37.52 -5.21
C THR A 228 18.36 -36.59 -6.42
N TRP A 229 19.42 -36.38 -7.19
CA TRP A 229 19.40 -35.64 -8.45
C TRP A 229 18.61 -36.36 -9.56
N ARG A 230 18.66 -37.70 -9.59
CA ARG A 230 17.82 -38.53 -10.47
C ARG A 230 16.35 -38.53 -10.03
N ALA A 231 16.05 -38.58 -8.73
CA ALA A 231 14.69 -38.50 -8.22
C ALA A 231 14.02 -37.15 -8.56
N GLY A 232 14.75 -36.04 -8.46
CA GLY A 232 14.27 -34.71 -8.87
C GLY A 232 13.96 -34.62 -10.37
N ARG A 233 14.79 -35.22 -11.24
CA ARG A 233 14.50 -35.29 -12.68
C ARG A 233 13.37 -36.24 -13.04
N ALA A 234 13.22 -37.36 -12.34
CA ALA A 234 12.14 -38.31 -12.56
C ALA A 234 10.76 -37.69 -12.24
N ASN A 235 10.69 -36.80 -11.24
CA ASN A 235 9.47 -36.11 -10.86
C ASN A 235 9.29 -34.74 -11.54
N GLY A 236 10.37 -34.13 -12.07
CA GLY A 236 10.36 -32.81 -12.71
C GLY A 236 9.77 -32.76 -14.12
N GLY A 237 9.32 -33.89 -14.67
CA GLY A 237 8.53 -33.97 -15.91
C GLY A 237 7.01 -33.94 -15.69
N ALA A 238 6.54 -33.80 -14.45
CA ALA A 238 5.12 -33.87 -14.08
C ALA A 238 4.64 -32.66 -13.28
N ILE A 239 5.09 -31.46 -13.64
CA ILE A 239 4.41 -30.22 -13.25
C ILE A 239 3.96 -29.50 -14.53
N GLU A 240 3.20 -30.23 -15.35
CA GLU A 240 2.33 -29.64 -16.37
C GLU A 240 0.91 -30.16 -16.13
N ASP A 241 0.01 -29.20 -15.90
CA ASP A 241 -1.45 -29.24 -15.93
C ASP A 241 -2.22 -30.15 -14.95
N GLY A 242 -3.29 -29.55 -14.39
CA GLY A 242 -4.50 -30.31 -14.07
C GLY A 242 -4.97 -30.23 -12.63
N THR A 243 -5.68 -29.15 -12.33
CA THR A 243 -7.05 -29.19 -11.77
C THR A 243 -7.61 -30.56 -11.32
N SER A 244 -8.10 -30.56 -10.08
CA SER A 244 -9.24 -31.35 -9.54
C SER A 244 -9.14 -32.88 -9.49
N THR A 245 -9.29 -33.42 -8.27
CA THR A 245 -10.36 -34.35 -7.80
C THR A 245 -9.78 -35.18 -6.63
N THR A 246 -10.20 -34.94 -5.39
CA THR A 246 -11.24 -35.67 -4.63
C THR A 246 -11.14 -37.20 -4.60
N SER A 247 -11.31 -37.74 -3.39
CA SER A 247 -11.56 -39.14 -2.98
C SER A 247 -10.28 -39.96 -2.71
N THR A 248 -10.11 -40.69 -1.61
CA THR A 248 -11.05 -41.13 -0.57
C THR A 248 -10.22 -41.67 0.60
N GLU A 249 -10.48 -41.19 1.80
CA GLU A 249 -10.14 -41.87 3.05
C GLU A 249 -11.42 -42.61 3.51
N LYS A 250 -11.20 -43.80 4.08
CA LYS A 250 -12.14 -44.78 4.68
C LYS A 250 -13.61 -44.40 4.87
#